data_AF-A0A1E4SMD4-F1
#
_entry.id   AF-A0A1E4SMD4-F1
#
_cell.length_a   1.000
_cell.length_b   1.000
_cell.length_c   1.000
_cell.angle_alpha   90.00
_cell.angle_beta   90.00
_cell.angle_gamma   90.00
#
_symmetry.space_group_name_H-M   'P 1'
#
loop_
_entity.id
_entity.type
_entity.pdbx_description
1 polymer ?
#
loop_
_entity_poly.entity_id
_entity_poly.type
_entity_poly.pdbx_seq_one_letter_code
_entity_poly.pdbx_strand_id
1 'polypeptide(L)'
;MFRQSVRAISAKRLLSVTPRANNLVSDLYVQNIKQFKPQAISQQEIDAAVKTFQLPAKPSLPENEVSTEALGEYESSEVEATSGSSGASLAAEEDWFVFEEEAEEHH
;
A
#
# COMPACT_ATOMS: atom_id res chain seq x y z
N MET A 1 22.45 -42.34 -11.34
CA MET A 1 23.56 -41.39 -11.14
C MET A 1 24.73 -41.79 -12.04
N PHE A 2 24.80 -41.25 -13.25
CA PHE A 2 25.90 -41.55 -14.18
C PHE A 2 26.97 -40.47 -14.03
N ARG A 3 28.04 -40.79 -13.31
CA ARG A 3 29.26 -39.97 -13.29
C ARG A 3 29.94 -40.15 -14.64
N GLN A 4 29.87 -39.12 -15.48
CA GLN A 4 30.63 -39.08 -16.73
C GLN A 4 32.12 -39.19 -16.35
N SER A 5 32.73 -40.31 -16.70
CA SER A 5 34.17 -40.53 -16.59
C SER A 5 34.87 -39.46 -17.42
N VAL A 6 35.45 -38.46 -16.77
CA VAL A 6 36.40 -37.55 -17.42
C VAL A 6 37.67 -38.36 -17.63
N ARG A 7 37.72 -39.10 -18.72
CA ARG A 7 38.97 -39.67 -19.24
C ARG A 7 39.88 -38.46 -19.48
N ALA A 8 40.93 -38.30 -18.67
CA ALA A 8 41.95 -37.29 -18.91
C ALA A 8 42.61 -37.62 -20.26
N ILE A 9 42.14 -36.98 -21.33
CA ILE A 9 42.75 -37.08 -22.64
C ILE A 9 44.07 -36.34 -22.52
N SER A 10 45.14 -37.11 -22.30
CA SER A 10 46.51 -36.62 -22.40
C SER A 10 46.65 -35.86 -23.72
N ALA A 11 46.97 -34.57 -23.65
CA ALA A 11 47.14 -33.69 -24.81
C ALA A 11 48.46 -34.00 -25.56
N LYS A 12 48.68 -35.27 -25.92
CA LYS A 12 49.71 -35.67 -26.86
C LYS A 12 49.26 -35.14 -28.22
N ARG A 13 50.00 -34.16 -28.75
CA ARG A 13 49.76 -33.58 -30.09
C ARG A 13 50.10 -34.63 -31.15
N LEU A 14 49.20 -35.58 -31.36
CA LEU A 14 49.20 -36.44 -32.53
C LEU A 14 48.53 -35.63 -33.65
N LEU A 15 49.25 -35.41 -34.75
CA LEU A 15 48.82 -34.61 -35.90
C LEU A 15 47.50 -35.06 -36.56
N SER A 16 46.91 -36.18 -36.13
CA SER A 16 45.74 -36.81 -36.74
C SER A 16 44.44 -36.75 -35.91
N VAL A 17 44.47 -36.32 -34.65
CA VAL A 17 43.26 -36.31 -33.79
C VAL A 17 43.14 -34.97 -33.07
N THR A 18 42.37 -34.05 -33.66
CA THR A 18 41.91 -32.86 -32.93
C THR A 18 40.71 -33.26 -32.06
N PRO A 19 40.74 -33.03 -30.73
CA PRO A 19 39.58 -33.27 -29.90
C PRO A 19 38.46 -32.29 -30.29
N ARG A 20 37.28 -32.82 -30.62
CA ARG A 20 36.09 -32.02 -30.94
C ARG A 20 35.46 -31.53 -29.63
N ALA A 21 35.37 -30.22 -29.45
CA ALA A 21 34.55 -29.63 -28.41
C ALA A 21 33.07 -29.67 -28.85
N ASN A 22 32.22 -30.31 -28.06
CA ASN A 22 30.77 -30.30 -28.25
C ASN A 22 30.18 -29.28 -27.28
N ASN A 23 29.35 -28.36 -27.78
CA ASN A 23 28.66 -27.30 -27.02
C ASN A 23 29.55 -26.17 -26.44
N LEU A 24 30.25 -25.46 -27.32
CA LEU A 24 31.02 -24.27 -26.95
C LEU A 24 30.19 -23.18 -26.24
N VAL A 25 28.91 -23.05 -26.60
CA VAL A 25 28.01 -22.04 -26.02
C VAL A 25 27.72 -22.32 -24.54
N SER A 26 27.49 -23.60 -24.17
CA SER A 26 27.24 -23.96 -22.77
C SER A 26 28.47 -23.76 -21.90
N ASP A 27 29.64 -24.10 -22.43
CA ASP A 27 30.90 -23.96 -21.71
C ASP A 27 31.24 -22.48 -21.47
N LEU A 28 31.03 -21.63 -22.47
CA LEU A 28 31.18 -20.19 -22.37
C LEU A 28 30.21 -19.62 -21.32
N TYR A 29 28.95 -20.04 -21.34
CA TYR A 29 27.94 -19.60 -20.36
C TYR A 29 28.35 -19.96 -18.92
N VAL A 30 28.75 -21.21 -18.67
CA VAL A 30 29.20 -21.65 -17.35
C VAL A 30 30.47 -20.92 -16.91
N GLN A 31 31.39 -20.67 -17.85
CA GLN A 31 32.60 -19.89 -17.58
C GLN A 31 32.25 -18.47 -17.14
N ASN A 32 31.35 -17.80 -17.85
CA ASN A 32 30.91 -16.45 -17.52
C ASN A 32 30.20 -16.39 -16.17
N ILE A 33 29.34 -17.36 -15.84
CA ILE A 33 28.69 -17.41 -14.51
C ILE A 33 29.73 -17.54 -13.40
N LYS A 34 30.74 -18.41 -13.59
CA LYS A 34 31.79 -18.62 -12.58
C LYS A 34 32.69 -17.38 -12.42
N GLN A 35 32.90 -16.64 -13.51
CA GLN A 35 33.69 -15.41 -13.50
C GLN A 35 32.90 -14.21 -13.00
N PHE A 36 31.57 -14.25 -13.09
CA PHE A 36 30.70 -13.18 -12.62
C PHE A 36 30.79 -13.07 -11.10
N LYS A 37 31.36 -11.96 -10.64
CA LYS A 37 31.33 -11.54 -9.24
C LYS A 37 30.35 -10.39 -9.15
N PRO A 38 29.16 -10.57 -8.52
CA PRO A 38 28.27 -9.44 -8.32
C PRO A 38 29.02 -8.38 -7.51
N GLN A 39 28.91 -7.12 -7.93
CA GLN A 39 29.43 -6.02 -7.14
C GLN A 39 28.63 -5.97 -5.84
N ALA A 40 29.32 -6.01 -4.71
CA ALA A 40 28.68 -5.87 -3.41
C ALA A 40 28.16 -4.43 -3.33
N ILE A 41 26.84 -4.29 -3.46
CA ILE A 41 26.14 -3.01 -3.30
C ILE A 41 26.32 -2.60 -1.84
N SER A 42 26.77 -1.36 -1.61
CA SER A 42 26.92 -0.84 -0.26
C SER A 42 25.54 -0.70 0.40
N GLN A 43 25.45 -0.85 1.73
CA GLN A 43 24.18 -0.69 2.44
C GLN A 43 23.55 0.69 2.17
N GLN A 44 24.39 1.72 1.99
CA GLN A 44 23.97 3.08 1.65
C GLN A 44 23.28 3.15 0.28
N GLU A 45 23.75 2.39 -0.71
CA GLU A 45 23.12 2.31 -2.04
C GLU A 45 21.78 1.57 -2.00
N ILE A 46 21.66 0.54 -1.15
CA ILE A 46 20.41 -0.19 -0.93
C ILE A 46 19.37 0.73 -0.29
N ASP A 47 19.76 1.46 0.74
CA ASP A 47 18.90 2.39 1.47
C ASP A 47 18.50 3.60 0.59
N ALA A 48 19.38 4.04 -0.32
CA ALA A 48 19.08 5.10 -1.28
C ALA A 48 18.17 4.64 -2.44
N ALA A 49 18.23 3.36 -2.82
CA ALA A 49 17.40 2.78 -3.87
C ALA A 49 15.94 2.59 -3.44
N VAL A 50 15.66 2.55 -2.13
CA VAL A 50 14.32 2.29 -1.57
C VAL A 50 13.81 3.52 -0.83
N LYS A 51 12.66 4.05 -1.25
CA LYS A 51 11.94 5.05 -0.44
C LYS A 51 11.30 4.33 0.75
N THR A 52 11.78 4.61 1.96
CA THR A 52 11.21 4.06 3.20
C THR A 52 9.79 4.58 3.39
N PHE A 53 8.84 3.67 3.60
CA PHE A 53 7.46 4.04 3.89
C PHE A 53 7.37 4.67 5.29
N GLN A 54 6.90 5.92 5.35
CA GLN A 54 6.57 6.59 6.60
C GLN A 54 5.06 6.76 6.68
N LEU A 55 4.48 6.40 7.83
CA LEU A 55 3.07 6.64 8.08
C LEU A 55 2.82 8.16 8.11
N PRO A 56 1.75 8.64 7.46
CA PRO A 56 1.40 10.05 7.54
C PRO A 56 1.14 10.43 9.00
N ALA A 57 1.58 11.62 9.38
CA ALA A 57 1.21 12.19 10.68
C ALA A 57 -0.32 12.25 10.79
N LYS A 58 -0.83 12.07 12.01
CA LYS A 58 -2.25 12.33 12.28
C LYS A 58 -2.58 13.74 11.78
N PRO A 59 -3.74 13.92 11.13
CA PRO A 59 -4.13 15.24 10.68
C PRO A 59 -4.11 16.19 11.87
N SER A 60 -3.40 17.32 11.72
CA SER A 60 -3.55 18.41 12.66
C SER A 60 -4.98 18.90 12.55
N LEU A 61 -5.69 18.94 13.68
CA LEU A 61 -6.98 19.60 13.74
C LEU A 61 -6.76 21.08 13.32
N PRO A 62 -7.61 21.64 12.46
CA PRO A 62 -7.53 23.06 12.13
C PRO A 62 -7.67 23.89 13.41
N GLU A 63 -6.90 24.98 13.54
CA GLU A 63 -6.79 25.83 14.75
C GLU A 63 -8.12 26.35 15.29
N ASN A 64 -9.20 26.30 14.50
CA ASN A 64 -10.45 27.01 14.78
C ASN A 64 -11.66 26.12 15.10
N GLU A 65 -11.57 24.78 15.06
CA GLU A 65 -12.82 24.01 15.07
C GLU A 65 -13.42 23.77 16.46
N VAL A 66 -12.65 23.72 17.55
CA VAL A 66 -13.25 23.53 18.89
C VAL A 66 -12.29 24.00 19.99
N SER A 67 -12.23 25.30 20.25
CA SER A 67 -11.73 25.74 21.56
C SER A 67 -12.74 25.30 22.61
N THR A 68 -12.30 24.61 23.66
CA THR A 68 -13.18 24.15 24.75
C THR A 68 -13.94 25.29 25.41
N GLU A 69 -13.40 26.50 25.33
CA GLU A 69 -14.06 27.73 25.80
C GLU A 69 -15.22 28.14 24.89
N ALA A 70 -15.05 28.04 23.56
CA ALA A 70 -16.11 28.34 22.60
C ALA A 70 -17.27 27.32 22.66
N LEU A 71 -16.98 26.06 23.02
CA LEU A 71 -18.02 25.08 23.31
C LEU A 71 -18.82 25.44 24.56
N GLY A 72 -18.13 25.83 25.64
CA GLY A 72 -18.80 26.22 26.87
C GLY A 72 -19.68 27.45 26.68
N GLU A 73 -19.21 28.43 25.89
CA GLU A 73 -20.00 29.61 25.55
C GLU A 73 -21.24 29.24 24.72
N TYR A 74 -21.10 28.36 23.73
CA TYR A 74 -22.24 27.82 22.96
C TYR A 74 -23.24 27.05 23.85
N GLU A 75 -22.77 26.18 24.75
CA GLU A 75 -23.65 25.44 25.67
C GLU A 75 -24.37 26.36 26.66
N SER A 76 -23.73 27.45 27.08
CA SER A 76 -24.31 28.44 27.99
C SER A 76 -25.19 29.48 27.30
N SER A 77 -25.08 29.60 25.97
CA SER A 77 -25.84 30.58 25.22
C SER A 77 -27.31 30.20 25.21
N GLU A 78 -28.15 31.09 25.76
CA GLU A 78 -29.59 30.91 25.76
C GLU A 78 -30.09 31.04 24.32
N VAL A 79 -30.79 30.01 23.84
CA VAL A 79 -31.35 30.00 22.49
C VAL A 79 -32.32 31.19 22.41
N GLU A 80 -31.97 32.20 21.60
CA GLU A 80 -32.88 33.29 21.25
C GLU A 80 -33.97 32.75 20.31
N ALA A 81 -34.82 31.87 20.85
CA ALA A 81 -36.13 31.63 20.29
C ALA A 81 -36.87 32.96 20.42
N THR A 82 -37.17 33.59 19.29
CA THR A 82 -38.10 34.72 19.25
C THR A 82 -39.33 34.27 20.02
N SER A 83 -39.54 34.83 21.21
CA SER A 83 -40.63 34.42 22.09
C SER A 83 -41.90 34.48 21.25
N GLY A 84 -42.44 33.31 20.93
CA GLY A 84 -43.75 33.22 20.30
C GLY A 84 -44.68 33.99 21.23
N SER A 85 -45.10 35.18 20.77
CA SER A 85 -46.23 35.87 21.36
C SER A 85 -47.31 34.82 21.59
N SER A 86 -47.73 34.66 22.84
CA SER A 86 -48.86 33.81 23.21
C SER A 86 -50.11 34.37 22.51
N GLY A 87 -50.29 33.98 21.25
CA GLY A 87 -51.26 34.57 20.33
C GLY A 87 -50.96 34.38 18.84
N ALA A 88 -49.75 33.97 18.44
CA ALA A 88 -49.53 33.49 17.07
C ALA A 88 -49.76 31.98 17.06
N SER A 89 -50.81 31.54 16.36
CA SER A 89 -51.06 30.14 16.03
C SER A 89 -49.73 29.48 15.67
N LEU A 90 -49.29 28.52 16.51
CA LEU A 90 -48.23 27.58 16.18
C LEU A 90 -48.51 27.14 14.74
N ALA A 91 -47.65 27.60 13.82
CA ALA A 91 -47.71 27.14 12.43
C ALA A 91 -47.75 25.63 12.52
N ALA A 92 -48.77 25.02 11.91
CA ALA A 92 -49.04 23.60 12.04
C ALA A 92 -47.72 22.83 11.95
N GLU A 93 -47.51 21.90 12.88
CA GLU A 93 -46.40 20.96 12.81
C GLU A 93 -46.57 20.21 11.48
N GLU A 94 -45.89 20.68 10.43
CA GLU A 94 -45.91 20.04 9.14
C GLU A 94 -45.16 18.72 9.32
N ASP A 95 -45.88 17.60 9.25
CA ASP A 95 -45.31 16.26 9.35
C ASP A 95 -44.36 16.02 8.16
N TRP A 96 -43.06 16.25 8.38
CA TRP A 96 -41.99 16.01 7.41
C TRP A 96 -41.73 14.51 7.15
N PHE A 97 -42.39 13.64 7.92
CA PHE A 97 -42.33 12.20 7.77
C PHE A 97 -43.70 11.64 7.42
N VAL A 98 -43.87 11.20 6.18
CA VAL A 98 -45.01 10.37 5.77
C VAL A 98 -44.70 8.94 6.19
N PHE A 99 -45.36 8.44 7.23
CA PHE A 99 -45.35 7.01 7.54
C PHE A 99 -46.30 6.29 6.59
N GLU A 100 -45.85 5.20 5.96
CA GLU A 100 -46.75 4.33 5.21
C GLU A 100 -47.76 3.73 6.19
N GLU A 101 -49.05 4.02 5.96
CA GLU A 101 -50.16 3.43 6.72
C GLU A 101 -50.08 1.91 6.53
N GLU A 102 -49.73 1.18 7.59
CA GLU A 102 -49.79 -0.28 7.61
C GLU A 102 -51.27 -0.64 7.43
N ALA A 103 -51.59 -1.25 6.29
CA ALA A 103 -52.95 -1.53 5.86
C ALA A 103 -53.76 -2.13 7.02
N GLU A 104 -54.90 -1.51 7.33
CA GLU A 104 -55.86 -2.00 8.32
C GLU A 104 -56.20 -3.48 8.05
N GLU A 105 -55.51 -4.39 8.73
CA GLU A 105 -56.00 -5.75 8.93
C GLU A 105 -57.15 -5.68 9.93
N HIS A 106 -58.31 -5.37 9.36
CA HIS A 106 -59.66 -5.75 9.76
C HIS A 106 -59.73 -6.72 10.96
N HIS A 107 -60.07 -6.20 12.14
CA HIS A 107 -60.63 -6.98 13.25
C HIS A 107 -61.76 -6.22 13.95
#